data_AF-A0A1M5N0Y7-F1
#
_entry.id   AF-A0A1M5N0Y7-F1
#
_cell.length_a   1.000
_cell.length_b   1.000
_cell.length_c   1.000
_cell.angle_alpha   90.00
_cell.angle_beta   90.00
_cell.angle_gamma   90.00
#
_symmetry.space_group_name_H-M   'P 1'
#
loop_
_entity.id
_entity.type
_entity.pdbx_description
1 polymer ?
#
loop_
_entity_poly.entity_id
_entity_poly.type
_entity_poly.pdbx_seq_one_letter_code
_entity_poly.pdbx_strand_id
1 'polypeptide(L)'
;MDKRTDEIIIRFENSWNNTEAFYRNLLEKHTGFNFVAPILEFIQELKNSGESKNFRLGTSMHTLIISRSVEHGLREDQKEIRIEKVNNLPDGFEYEVIMRQGKNVFRVYRVHNLNDEKVLNLLATLKETLID
;
A
#
# COMPACT_ATOMS: atom_id res chain seq x y z
N MET A 1 22.14 11.82 -9.70
CA MET A 1 20.70 11.49 -9.76
C MET A 1 20.07 12.53 -10.67
N ASP A 2 19.22 12.14 -11.63
CA ASP A 2 18.55 13.09 -12.52
C ASP A 2 17.46 13.84 -11.75
N LYS A 3 17.25 15.14 -12.00
CA LYS A 3 16.26 15.97 -11.29
C LYS A 3 14.86 15.33 -11.30
N ARG A 4 14.50 14.69 -12.41
CA ARG A 4 13.24 13.95 -12.53
C ARG A 4 13.14 12.77 -11.57
N THR A 5 14.24 12.07 -11.31
CA THR A 5 14.28 10.94 -10.36
C THR A 5 14.07 11.46 -8.94
N ASP A 6 14.71 12.57 -8.58
CA ASP A 6 14.59 13.20 -7.27
C ASP A 6 13.14 13.65 -7.02
N GLU A 7 12.50 14.27 -8.02
CA GLU A 7 11.10 14.68 -7.95
C GLU A 7 10.15 13.50 -7.76
N ILE A 8 10.38 12.37 -8.44
CA ILE A 8 9.58 11.15 -8.28
C ILE A 8 9.71 10.61 -6.85
N ILE A 9 10.94 10.52 -6.33
CA ILE A 9 11.20 10.04 -4.97
C ILE A 9 10.48 10.94 -3.95
N ILE A 10 10.57 12.26 -4.10
CA ILE A 10 9.87 13.21 -3.21
C ILE A 10 8.36 13.00 -3.27
N ARG A 11 7.76 12.83 -4.46
CA ARG A 11 6.33 12.55 -4.61
C ARG A 11 5.93 11.25 -3.93
N PHE A 12 6.76 10.21 -4.06
CA PHE A 12 6.55 8.95 -3.38
C PHE A 12 6.61 9.16 -1.88
N GLU A 13 7.69 9.68 -1.31
CA GLU A 13 7.82 9.93 0.13
C GLU A 13 6.68 10.76 0.72
N ASN A 14 6.24 11.80 0.00
CA ASN A 14 5.07 12.60 0.38
C ASN A 14 3.79 11.77 0.45
N SER A 15 3.59 10.83 -0.48
CA SER A 15 2.43 9.93 -0.46
C SER A 15 2.43 9.01 0.76
N TRP A 16 3.60 8.59 1.24
CA TRP A 16 3.72 7.79 2.47
C TRP A 16 3.35 8.60 3.70
N ASN A 17 3.92 9.80 3.84
CA ASN A 17 3.62 10.71 4.95
C ASN A 17 2.12 11.05 5.01
N ASN A 18 1.50 11.33 3.86
CA ASN A 18 0.08 11.63 3.76
C ASN A 18 -0.80 10.42 4.13
N THR A 19 -0.42 9.22 3.67
CA THR A 19 -1.16 7.99 3.95
C THR A 19 -1.07 7.59 5.43
N GLU A 20 0.13 7.69 6.03
CA GLU A 20 0.32 7.49 7.47
C GLU A 20 -0.51 8.46 8.29
N ALA A 21 -0.48 9.76 7.96
CA ALA A 21 -1.26 10.76 8.66
C ALA A 21 -2.77 10.51 8.55
N PHE A 22 -3.26 10.12 7.38
CA PHE A 22 -4.66 9.76 7.16
C PHE A 22 -5.07 8.57 8.04
N TYR A 23 -4.27 7.50 8.06
CA TYR A 23 -4.58 6.31 8.84
C TYR A 23 -4.44 6.53 10.35
N ARG A 24 -3.46 7.31 10.81
CA ARG A 24 -3.37 7.72 12.22
C ARG A 24 -4.60 8.50 12.64
N ASN A 25 -5.05 9.44 11.82
CA ASN A 25 -6.27 10.21 12.07
C ASN A 25 -7.52 9.29 12.15
N LEU A 26 -7.64 8.33 11.23
CA LEU A 26 -8.72 7.33 11.28
C LEU A 26 -8.70 6.52 12.58
N LEU A 27 -7.54 6.02 12.98
CA LEU A 27 -7.38 5.22 14.19
C LEU A 27 -7.69 6.03 15.46
N GLU A 28 -7.24 7.27 15.54
CA GLU A 28 -7.35 8.11 16.74
C GLU A 28 -8.73 8.76 16.90
N LYS A 29 -9.38 9.13 15.78
CA LYS A 29 -10.60 9.95 15.81
C LYS A 29 -11.88 9.18 15.56
N HIS A 30 -11.81 7.95 15.06
CA HIS A 30 -12.99 7.17 14.68
C HIS A 30 -12.99 5.78 15.32
N THR A 31 -14.05 5.48 16.08
CA THR A 31 -14.25 4.14 16.63
C THR A 31 -14.50 3.12 15.51
N GLY A 32 -14.00 1.90 15.67
CA GLY A 32 -14.17 0.81 14.70
C GLY A 32 -13.09 0.71 13.61
N PHE A 33 -12.12 1.63 13.58
CA PHE A 33 -10.98 1.62 12.63
C PHE A 33 -9.73 0.93 13.18
N ASN A 34 -9.85 0.10 14.22
CA ASN A 34 -8.71 -0.62 14.82
C ASN A 34 -7.96 -1.52 13.81
N PHE A 35 -8.62 -1.94 12.73
CA PHE A 35 -7.99 -2.69 11.62
C PHE A 35 -6.90 -1.91 10.89
N VAL A 36 -6.83 -0.60 11.07
CA VAL A 36 -5.82 0.27 10.49
C VAL A 36 -4.49 0.15 11.23
N ALA A 37 -4.48 -0.26 12.50
CA ALA A 37 -3.23 -0.34 13.27
C ALA A 37 -2.19 -1.29 12.63
N PRO A 38 -2.54 -2.53 12.23
CA PRO A 38 -1.59 -3.39 11.50
C PRO A 38 -1.15 -2.83 10.14
N ILE A 39 -2.03 -2.06 9.47
CA ILE A 39 -1.68 -1.39 8.21
C ILE A 39 -0.61 -0.30 8.45
N LEU A 40 -0.77 0.49 9.52
CA LEU A 40 0.21 1.52 9.90
C LEU A 40 1.57 0.91 10.28
N GLU A 41 1.57 -0.18 11.03
CA GLU A 41 2.80 -0.92 11.36
C GLU A 41 3.50 -1.42 10.09
N PHE A 42 2.75 -2.04 9.19
CA PHE A 42 3.27 -2.51 7.90
C PHE A 42 3.86 -1.37 7.05
N ILE A 43 3.16 -0.22 6.96
CA ILE A 43 3.68 0.97 6.26
C ILE A 43 4.98 1.44 6.92
N GLN A 44 5.05 1.51 8.24
CA GLN A 44 6.26 1.96 8.93
C GLN A 44 7.45 1.04 8.67
N GLU A 45 7.24 -0.27 8.69
CA GLU A 45 8.27 -1.27 8.41
C GLU A 45 8.79 -1.15 6.97
N LEU A 46 7.89 -1.06 5.98
CA LEU A 46 8.30 -0.89 4.59
C LEU A 46 9.06 0.43 4.38
N LYS A 47 8.63 1.52 5.03
CA LYS A 47 9.33 2.80 4.98
C LYS A 47 10.73 2.72 5.59
N ASN A 48 10.86 2.06 6.74
CA ASN A 48 12.15 1.83 7.41
C ASN A 48 13.10 0.97 6.56
N SER A 49 12.56 0.06 5.73
CA SER A 49 13.34 -0.70 4.76
C SER A 49 13.71 0.09 3.49
N GLY A 50 13.25 1.34 3.37
CA GLY A 50 13.56 2.24 2.25
C GLY A 50 12.68 2.02 1.02
N GLU A 51 11.51 1.38 1.15
CA GLU A 51 10.59 1.18 0.03
C GLU A 51 9.83 2.45 -0.40
N SER A 52 9.93 3.52 0.40
CA SER A 52 9.35 4.83 0.09
C SER A 52 9.89 5.46 -1.19
N LYS A 53 11.07 5.04 -1.66
CA LYS A 53 11.65 5.49 -2.94
C LYS A 53 11.18 4.67 -4.15
N ASN A 54 10.53 3.53 -3.93
CA ASN A 54 10.17 2.58 -4.98
C ASN A 54 8.68 2.57 -5.30
N PHE A 55 7.85 2.90 -4.31
CA PHE A 55 6.40 2.87 -4.43
C PHE A 55 5.76 4.18 -3.99
N ARG A 56 4.62 4.46 -4.60
CA ARG A 56 3.66 5.44 -4.14
C ARG A 56 2.54 4.74 -3.36
N LEU A 57 2.10 5.38 -2.28
CA LEU A 57 0.90 4.97 -1.56
C LEU A 57 -0.32 5.80 -1.98
N GLY A 58 -1.43 5.11 -2.16
CA GLY A 58 -2.77 5.69 -2.24
C GLY A 58 -3.63 5.09 -1.13
N THR A 59 -4.70 5.79 -0.74
CA THR A 59 -5.56 5.32 0.34
C THR A 59 -7.02 5.73 0.15
N SER A 60 -7.90 4.92 0.71
CA SER A 60 -9.31 5.21 1.00
C SER A 60 -9.58 4.85 2.46
N MET A 61 -10.80 5.02 2.95
CA MET A 61 -11.16 4.61 4.31
C MET A 61 -10.88 3.13 4.63
N HIS A 62 -10.92 2.25 3.63
CA HIS A 62 -10.81 0.79 3.82
C HIS A 62 -9.68 0.14 3.01
N THR A 63 -9.02 0.90 2.15
CA THR A 63 -8.09 0.35 1.16
C THR A 63 -6.76 1.07 1.23
N LEU A 64 -5.68 0.32 1.44
CA LEU A 64 -4.33 0.76 1.09
C LEU A 64 -4.05 0.34 -0.35
N ILE A 65 -3.52 1.26 -1.15
CA ILE A 65 -3.08 1.01 -2.51
C ILE A 65 -1.58 1.26 -2.59
N ILE A 66 -0.84 0.33 -3.18
CA ILE A 66 0.60 0.43 -3.42
C ILE A 66 0.81 0.31 -4.93
N SER A 67 1.48 1.28 -5.55
CA SER A 67 1.76 1.26 -6.98
C SER A 67 3.11 1.91 -7.30
N ARG A 68 3.51 1.87 -8.57
CA ARG A 68 4.65 2.65 -9.08
C ARG A 68 4.21 3.87 -9.91
N SER A 69 2.98 4.33 -9.69
CA SER A 69 2.41 5.46 -10.42
C SER A 69 2.96 6.80 -9.90
N VAL A 70 3.47 7.66 -10.77
CA VAL A 70 4.02 8.98 -10.38
C VAL A 70 2.92 10.03 -10.17
N GLU A 71 1.85 9.96 -10.96
CA GLU A 71 0.80 10.97 -11.02
C GLU A 71 -0.34 10.69 -10.03
N HIS A 72 -1.09 11.74 -9.64
CA HIS A 72 -2.27 11.55 -8.80
C HIS A 72 -3.39 10.81 -9.54
N GLY A 73 -3.74 9.62 -9.02
CA GLY A 73 -4.69 8.70 -9.67
C GLY A 73 -3.97 7.46 -10.19
N LEU A 74 -4.73 6.38 -10.40
CA LEU A 74 -4.22 5.13 -10.96
C LEU A 74 -4.90 4.93 -12.31
N ARG A 75 -4.11 4.87 -13.37
CA ARG A 75 -4.63 4.57 -14.71
C ARG A 75 -4.92 3.08 -14.81
N GLU A 76 -5.83 2.70 -15.70
CA GLU A 76 -6.25 1.30 -15.86
C GLU A 76 -5.12 0.39 -16.36
N ASP A 77 -4.09 0.96 -16.99
CA ASP A 77 -2.91 0.25 -17.48
C ASP A 77 -1.79 0.14 -16.43
N GLN A 78 -1.97 0.68 -15.22
CA GLN A 78 -0.96 0.61 -14.17
C GLN A 78 -1.22 -0.56 -13.23
N LYS A 79 -0.14 -1.27 -12.89
CA LYS A 79 -0.19 -2.34 -11.88
C LYS A 79 -0.22 -1.74 -10.48
N GLU A 80 -1.03 -2.34 -9.62
CA GLU A 80 -1.19 -1.95 -8.23
C GLU A 80 -1.42 -3.17 -7.34
N ILE A 81 -1.12 -3.00 -6.05
CA ILE A 81 -1.52 -3.90 -4.98
C ILE A 81 -2.54 -3.16 -4.12
N ARG A 82 -3.69 -3.79 -3.89
CA ARG A 82 -4.70 -3.32 -2.93
C ARG A 82 -4.69 -4.21 -1.70
N ILE A 83 -4.82 -3.60 -0.54
CA ILE A 83 -4.94 -4.28 0.75
C ILE A 83 -6.20 -3.75 1.41
N GLU A 84 -7.15 -4.64 1.68
CA GLU A 84 -8.44 -4.31 2.27
C GLU A 84 -8.78 -5.30 3.38
N LYS A 85 -9.34 -4.81 4.49
CA LYS A 85 -9.82 -5.68 5.56
C LYS A 85 -11.12 -6.35 5.13
N VAL A 86 -11.16 -7.68 5.15
CA VAL A 86 -12.33 -8.48 4.74
C VAL A 86 -13.07 -9.11 5.90
N ASN A 87 -12.38 -9.51 6.98
CA ASN A 87 -13.02 -10.11 8.16
C ASN A 87 -12.40 -9.64 9.48
N ASN A 88 -13.20 -9.72 10.55
CA ASN A 88 -12.68 -9.70 11.92
C ASN A 88 -12.38 -11.14 12.34
N LEU A 89 -11.27 -11.34 13.03
CA LEU A 89 -10.91 -12.61 13.66
C LEU A 89 -10.91 -12.41 15.18
N PRO A 90 -11.00 -13.49 15.99
CA PRO A 90 -10.94 -13.37 17.46
C PRO A 90 -9.69 -12.61 17.95
N ASP A 91 -8.56 -12.83 17.29
CA ASP A 91 -7.26 -12.29 17.69
C ASP A 91 -6.68 -11.29 16.66
N GLY A 92 -7.50 -10.73 15.77
CA GLY A 92 -7.02 -9.78 14.78
C GLY A 92 -7.94 -9.56 13.59
N PHE A 93 -7.35 -9.38 12.42
CA PHE A 93 -8.07 -9.07 11.19
C PHE A 93 -7.57 -9.95 10.05
N GLU A 94 -8.46 -10.27 9.12
CA GLU A 94 -8.09 -10.86 7.84
C GLU A 94 -8.12 -9.76 6.77
N TYR A 95 -7.06 -9.72 5.98
CA TYR A 95 -6.89 -8.79 4.86
C TYR A 95 -6.90 -9.57 3.55
N GLU A 96 -7.58 -9.02 2.56
CA GLU A 96 -7.43 -9.43 1.17
C GLU A 96 -6.41 -8.53 0.49
N VAL A 97 -5.43 -9.17 -0.15
CA VAL A 97 -4.34 -8.53 -0.87
C VAL A 97 -4.42 -8.91 -2.34
N ILE A 98 -4.67 -7.92 -3.19
CA ILE A 98 -4.94 -8.13 -4.62
C ILE A 98 -3.88 -7.42 -5.43
N MET A 99 -3.18 -8.16 -6.32
CA MET A 99 -2.41 -7.55 -7.40
C MET A 99 -3.26 -7.49 -8.66
N ARG A 100 -3.40 -6.29 -9.24
CA ARG A 100 -4.26 -6.04 -10.41
C ARG A 100 -3.69 -4.99 -11.35
N GLN A 101 -4.27 -4.88 -12.54
CA GLN A 101 -4.08 -3.81 -13.52
C GLN A 101 -5.43 -3.54 -14.18
N GLY A 102 -6.02 -2.38 -13.87
CA GLY A 102 -7.37 -2.06 -14.32
C GLY A 102 -8.36 -3.12 -13.84
N LYS A 103 -9.06 -3.77 -14.77
CA LYS A 103 -10.02 -4.86 -14.47
C LYS A 103 -9.37 -6.24 -14.33
N ASN A 104 -8.10 -6.39 -14.70
CA ASN A 104 -7.40 -7.68 -14.67
C ASN A 104 -6.84 -7.94 -13.28
N VAL A 105 -7.21 -9.08 -12.68
CA VAL A 105 -6.69 -9.55 -11.40
C VAL A 105 -5.66 -10.64 -11.66
N PHE A 106 -4.45 -10.49 -11.13
CA PHE A 106 -3.37 -11.44 -11.33
C PHE A 106 -3.23 -12.41 -10.17
N ARG A 107 -3.34 -11.89 -8.94
CA ARG A 107 -3.15 -12.65 -7.71
C ARG A 107 -4.04 -12.08 -6.60
N VAL A 108 -4.60 -12.97 -5.80
CA VAL A 108 -5.40 -12.63 -4.62
C VAL A 108 -4.96 -13.52 -3.47
N TYR A 109 -4.66 -12.92 -2.33
CA TYR A 109 -4.34 -13.63 -1.11
C TYR A 109 -5.22 -13.14 0.03
N ARG A 110 -5.54 -14.05 0.95
CA ARG A 110 -6.06 -13.70 2.26
C ARG A 110 -4.99 -13.97 3.30
N VAL A 111 -4.70 -12.96 4.11
CA VAL A 111 -3.61 -12.99 5.09
C VAL A 111 -4.08 -12.39 6.41
N HIS A 112 -3.53 -12.91 7.50
CA HIS A 112 -3.74 -12.38 8.86
C HIS A 112 -2.57 -11.49 9.29
N ASN A 113 -1.45 -11.57 8.57
CA ASN A 113 -0.23 -10.80 8.78
C ASN A 113 0.19 -10.19 7.44
N LEU A 114 0.35 -8.87 7.38
CA LEU A 114 0.76 -8.18 6.16
C LEU A 114 2.24 -8.41 5.81
N ASN A 115 3.05 -8.90 6.76
CA ASN A 115 4.42 -9.35 6.53
C ASN A 115 4.53 -10.80 6.04
N ASP A 116 3.41 -11.42 5.67
CA ASP A 116 3.41 -12.74 5.04
C ASP A 116 4.25 -12.74 3.74
N GLU A 117 5.03 -13.80 3.53
CA GLU A 117 5.92 -13.94 2.37
C GLU A 117 5.19 -13.73 1.04
N LYS A 118 3.91 -14.13 0.95
CA LYS A 118 3.09 -13.91 -0.25
C LYS A 118 2.92 -12.44 -0.56
N VAL A 119 2.71 -11.59 0.45
CA VAL A 119 2.56 -10.14 0.30
C VAL A 119 3.90 -9.53 -0.11
N LEU A 120 4.99 -9.91 0.54
CA LEU A 120 6.33 -9.44 0.20
C LEU A 120 6.73 -9.82 -1.23
N ASN A 121 6.37 -11.03 -1.67
CA ASN A 121 6.57 -11.48 -3.05
C ASN A 121 5.74 -10.68 -4.06
N LEU A 122 4.55 -10.20 -3.70
CA LEU A 122 3.80 -9.25 -4.55
C LEU A 122 4.51 -7.91 -4.66
N LEU A 123 5.01 -7.37 -3.54
CA LEU A 123 5.78 -6.12 -3.54
C LEU A 123 7.02 -6.24 -4.42
N ALA A 124 7.77 -7.34 -4.30
CA ALA A 124 8.91 -7.62 -5.16
C ALA A 124 8.50 -7.68 -6.64
N THR A 125 7.39 -8.37 -6.97
CA THR A 125 6.87 -8.43 -8.34
C THR A 125 6.48 -7.04 -8.86
N LEU A 126 5.84 -6.21 -8.04
CA LEU A 126 5.47 -4.84 -8.39
C LEU A 126 6.72 -3.97 -8.59
N LYS A 127 7.78 -4.16 -7.80
CA LYS A 127 9.05 -3.44 -7.89
C LYS A 127 9.81 -3.69 -9.20
N GLU A 128 9.49 -4.75 -9.92
CA GLU A 128 10.06 -5.02 -11.25
C GLU A 128 9.27 -4.37 -12.39
N THR A 129 8.13 -3.71 -12.11
CA THR A 129 7.36 -2.99 -13.15
C THR A 129 7.96 -1.61 -13.42
N LEU A 130 7.72 -1.02 -14.59
CA LEU A 130 8.16 0.35 -14.85
C LEU A 130 7.52 1.34 -13.87
N ILE A 131 8.29 2.39 -13.52
CA ILE A 131 7.75 3.60 -12.88
C ILE A 131 7.07 4.40 -13.98
N ASP A 132 5.83 4.81 -13.75
CA ASP A 132 4.98 5.44 -14.76
C ASP A 132 4.15 6.60 -14.21
#